data_AF-A0A8C8DC92-F1
#
_entry.id   AF-A0A8C8DC92-F1
#
_cell.length_a   1.000
_cell.length_b   1.000
_cell.length_c   1.000
_cell.angle_alpha   90.00
_cell.angle_beta   90.00
_cell.angle_gamma   90.00
#
_symmetry.space_group_name_H-M   'P 1'
#
loop_
_entity.id
_entity.type
_entity.pdbx_description
1 polymer ?
#
loop_
_entity_poly.entity_id
_entity_poly.type
_entity_poly.pdbx_seq_one_letter_code
_entity_poly.pdbx_strand_id
1 'polypeptide(L)'
;MVAMEIKPTKKQFFLKDFFTCSSDPGGRGKGEIEGCGGGRLMEKSAPSEGAAPEERKSLVEAGGVPQGAEGGDINPQSQRKRSSSRKSFRLDYRLEEEVTKSAQDKHGRWINPWPTWRFPSHSMLFRFLFLDKNHSDVPTSKEALDCALPVMEPYFVQNPQPSDSHPGMRVTWLGHATVLVEMDSLTILTDPVFSQRASPLQFMGPKRYRGPPCTVEQLPRIDAVVISHSHYDHLDVGSVASLNARFGGDLRWFVPLGLMDWLAKTGCENVIELDWWEENCVPGHDDVTFVCTPSQHWSKRTPWDDNKTLWSSWSVLGPDHRFFFAGDTGYCSSFQEIGRRFGPFDLAAIPIGAYKPRDVMQGQHVDPEEAVEIHQDVQAKRSVAIHWGTFALANEYYLEPPVLLREALERKGLKTESFFTLNHGESRLIAADGGDVFD
;
A
#
# COMPACT_ATOMS: atom_id res chain seq x y z
N MET A 1 33.65 -27.12 -55.15
CA MET A 1 32.25 -26.95 -55.60
C MET A 1 31.40 -27.57 -54.51
N VAL A 2 30.60 -26.86 -53.72
CA VAL A 2 29.66 -25.77 -53.99
C VAL A 2 29.60 -24.85 -52.76
N ALA A 3 29.51 -23.54 -52.99
CA ALA A 3 29.27 -22.53 -51.98
C ALA A 3 27.77 -22.45 -51.66
N MET A 4 27.41 -22.29 -50.39
CA MET A 4 26.11 -21.76 -50.01
C MET A 4 26.25 -20.73 -48.89
N GLU A 5 25.80 -19.55 -49.23
CA GLU A 5 25.78 -18.28 -48.52
C GLU A 5 24.61 -18.27 -47.53
N ILE A 6 24.86 -18.01 -46.24
CA ILE A 6 23.81 -17.83 -45.23
C ILE A 6 23.71 -16.34 -44.90
N LYS A 7 22.61 -15.71 -45.32
CA LYS A 7 22.23 -14.34 -44.95
C LYS A 7 21.44 -14.34 -43.63
N PRO A 8 21.56 -13.29 -42.78
CA PRO A 8 20.82 -13.18 -41.54
C PRO A 8 19.38 -12.68 -41.80
N THR A 9 18.40 -13.37 -41.23
CA THR A 9 16.98 -12.97 -41.25
C THR A 9 16.68 -11.99 -40.12
N LYS A 10 16.24 -10.79 -40.51
CA LYS A 10 15.53 -9.83 -39.65
C LYS A 10 14.20 -10.45 -39.21
N LYS A 11 13.96 -10.58 -37.90
CA LYS A 11 12.61 -10.74 -37.35
C LYS A 11 12.12 -9.37 -36.87
N GLN A 12 11.15 -8.85 -37.58
CA GLN A 12 10.43 -7.61 -37.28
C GLN A 12 9.17 -8.01 -36.50
N PHE A 13 8.98 -7.41 -35.33
CA PHE A 13 7.82 -7.61 -34.47
C PHE A 13 6.54 -7.14 -35.18
N PHE A 14 5.52 -7.99 -35.18
CA PHE A 14 4.13 -7.60 -35.41
C PHE A 14 3.52 -7.25 -34.05
N LEU A 15 3.38 -5.95 -33.78
CA LEU A 15 2.44 -5.43 -32.78
C LEU A 15 1.53 -4.47 -33.54
N LYS A 16 0.45 -5.01 -34.10
CA LYS A 16 -0.69 -4.30 -34.67
C LYS A 16 -1.75 -5.33 -34.89
N ASP A 17 -2.75 -5.31 -34.03
CA ASP A 17 -4.16 -5.60 -34.30
C ASP A 17 -4.81 -5.91 -32.95
N PHE A 18 -5.26 -4.88 -32.25
CA PHE A 18 -6.49 -4.81 -31.44
C PHE A 18 -6.64 -3.34 -31.01
N PHE A 19 -7.89 -2.87 -30.92
CA PHE A 19 -8.36 -1.48 -30.85
C PHE A 19 -8.53 -0.75 -32.19
N THR A 20 -9.61 -1.08 -32.89
CA THR A 20 -10.33 -0.14 -33.77
C THR A 20 -11.61 0.30 -33.07
N CYS A 21 -11.69 1.56 -32.66
CA CYS A 21 -12.95 2.20 -32.25
C CYS A 21 -13.52 2.93 -33.48
N SER A 22 -14.68 2.50 -33.96
CA SER A 22 -15.35 3.05 -35.14
C SER A 22 -16.13 4.30 -34.75
N SER A 23 -15.75 5.44 -35.33
CA SER A 23 -16.53 6.68 -35.31
C SER A 23 -17.31 6.81 -36.61
N ASP A 24 -18.63 7.02 -36.52
CA ASP A 24 -19.44 7.48 -37.65
C ASP A 24 -20.27 8.71 -37.22
N PRO A 25 -20.38 9.77 -38.05
CA PRO A 25 -21.04 11.02 -37.67
C PRO A 25 -22.42 11.16 -38.32
N GLY A 26 -23.38 11.78 -37.60
CA GLY A 26 -24.54 12.39 -38.26
C GLY A 26 -25.75 12.61 -37.36
N GLY A 27 -26.23 13.86 -37.29
CA GLY A 27 -27.61 14.16 -36.89
C GLY A 27 -27.80 15.48 -36.15
N ARG A 28 -28.23 16.51 -36.89
CA ARG A 28 -28.66 17.84 -36.37
C ARG A 28 -29.93 17.75 -35.52
N GLY A 29 -30.03 18.60 -34.51
CA GLY A 29 -31.29 18.99 -33.87
C GLY A 29 -31.15 20.33 -33.16
N LYS A 30 -31.89 21.35 -33.61
CA LYS A 30 -32.01 22.69 -33.02
C LYS A 30 -32.99 22.66 -31.84
N GLY A 31 -32.76 23.51 -30.84
CA GLY A 31 -33.71 23.88 -29.78
C GLY A 31 -32.98 24.75 -28.77
N GLU A 32 -32.93 26.06 -29.00
CA GLU A 32 -33.80 27.08 -28.38
C GLU A 32 -33.30 27.52 -26.99
N ILE A 33 -33.14 28.84 -26.91
CA ILE A 33 -32.46 29.61 -25.88
C ILE A 33 -33.56 30.35 -25.14
N GLU A 34 -33.72 30.09 -23.85
CA GLU A 34 -34.38 31.02 -22.93
C GLU A 34 -33.44 31.30 -21.77
N GLY A 35 -33.01 32.56 -21.70
CA GLY A 35 -32.35 33.11 -20.54
C GLY A 35 -33.39 33.75 -19.62
N CYS A 36 -33.14 33.69 -18.32
CA CYS A 36 -33.63 34.70 -17.41
C CYS A 36 -32.63 34.85 -16.26
N GLY A 37 -32.06 36.04 -16.16
CA GLY A 37 -31.13 36.42 -15.12
C GLY A 37 -31.84 36.81 -13.82
N GLY A 38 -31.06 36.93 -12.76
CA GLY A 38 -31.52 37.49 -11.49
C GLY A 38 -30.47 37.34 -10.40
N GLY A 39 -29.52 38.27 -10.36
CA GLY A 39 -28.64 38.46 -9.20
C GLY A 39 -29.26 39.37 -8.14
N ARG A 40 -28.91 39.15 -6.87
CA ARG A 40 -28.75 40.13 -5.76
C ARG A 40 -28.27 39.36 -4.53
N LEU A 41 -27.04 39.58 -4.09
CA LEU A 41 -26.58 40.61 -3.13
C LEU A 41 -26.82 40.20 -1.67
N MET A 42 -25.69 40.04 -0.97
CA MET A 42 -25.55 39.96 0.47
C MET A 42 -26.16 41.18 1.17
N GLU A 43 -26.76 40.94 2.34
CA GLU A 43 -26.73 41.93 3.41
C GLU A 43 -26.66 41.24 4.78
N LYS A 44 -25.80 41.82 5.63
CA LYS A 44 -25.48 41.40 6.99
C LYS A 44 -26.59 41.83 7.95
N SER A 45 -26.83 41.04 8.99
CA SER A 45 -27.28 41.56 10.29
C SER A 45 -26.99 40.59 11.44
N ALA A 46 -26.22 41.09 12.40
CA ALA A 46 -26.26 40.78 13.83
C ALA A 46 -26.54 42.14 14.52
N PRO A 47 -27.03 42.26 15.78
CA PRO A 47 -26.48 41.56 16.94
C PRO A 47 -27.46 41.26 18.12
N SER A 48 -26.86 40.81 19.24
CA SER A 48 -27.32 40.88 20.66
C SER A 48 -28.47 39.95 21.06
N GLU A 49 -28.58 39.35 22.24
CA GLU A 49 -27.87 39.31 23.54
C GLU A 49 -28.51 38.10 24.26
N GLY A 50 -27.80 37.21 24.94
CA GLY A 50 -27.63 37.31 26.39
C GLY A 50 -28.23 36.10 27.14
N ALA A 51 -27.56 35.72 28.24
CA ALA A 51 -28.01 34.89 29.36
C ALA A 51 -28.05 33.34 29.23
N ALA A 52 -26.95 32.73 29.67
CA ALA A 52 -26.94 31.57 30.58
C ALA A 52 -26.51 32.09 31.99
N PRO A 53 -26.48 31.32 33.10
CA PRO A 53 -26.75 29.88 33.26
C PRO A 53 -27.61 29.51 34.50
N GLU A 54 -28.04 28.25 34.61
CA GLU A 54 -28.31 27.64 35.92
C GLU A 54 -27.83 26.17 35.92
N GLU A 55 -26.69 25.94 36.58
CA GLU A 55 -26.23 24.61 37.01
C GLU A 55 -26.93 24.24 38.32
N ARG A 56 -27.51 23.02 38.40
CA ARG A 56 -27.85 22.38 39.67
C ARG A 56 -26.97 21.16 39.91
N LYS A 57 -26.28 21.20 41.06
CA LYS A 57 -25.58 20.11 41.72
C LYS A 57 -26.56 19.16 42.42
N SER A 58 -26.25 17.86 42.38
CA SER A 58 -26.60 16.88 43.43
C SER A 58 -25.69 15.66 43.24
N LEU A 59 -24.60 15.52 44.01
CA LEU A 59 -24.51 14.86 45.33
C LEU A 59 -24.87 13.36 45.35
N VAL A 60 -23.79 12.62 45.51
CA VAL A 60 -23.54 11.21 45.84
C VAL A 60 -24.36 10.73 47.04
N GLU A 61 -24.93 9.52 46.95
CA GLU A 61 -24.90 8.47 47.99
C GLU A 61 -25.57 7.18 47.49
N ALA A 62 -24.89 6.03 47.62
CA ALA A 62 -25.43 4.73 48.06
C ALA A 62 -24.48 3.58 47.66
N GLY A 63 -23.86 2.94 48.66
CA GLY A 63 -23.13 1.69 48.50
C GLY A 63 -23.38 0.81 49.72
N GLY A 64 -24.46 0.02 49.66
CA GLY A 64 -24.80 -0.99 50.66
C GLY A 64 -24.82 -2.39 50.02
N VAL A 65 -24.06 -3.31 50.60
CA VAL A 65 -24.07 -4.75 50.32
C VAL A 65 -25.17 -5.40 51.16
N PRO A 66 -25.88 -6.42 50.64
CA PRO A 66 -25.83 -7.72 51.33
C PRO A 66 -25.76 -8.95 50.40
N GLN A 67 -25.15 -10.00 50.95
CA GLN A 67 -25.18 -11.39 50.46
C GLN A 67 -26.54 -12.05 50.68
N GLY A 68 -26.87 -13.06 49.86
CA GLY A 68 -27.59 -14.26 50.34
C GLY A 68 -28.68 -14.86 49.44
N ALA A 69 -28.53 -16.18 49.23
CA ALA A 69 -29.57 -17.22 49.05
C ALA A 69 -30.09 -17.62 47.65
N GLU A 70 -29.60 -18.80 47.24
CA GLU A 70 -30.23 -19.99 46.62
C GLU A 70 -31.64 -19.96 45.99
N GLY A 71 -31.74 -20.59 44.80
CA GLY A 71 -32.77 -21.62 44.49
C GLY A 71 -33.70 -21.39 43.29
N GLY A 72 -33.66 -22.28 42.29
CA GLY A 72 -34.86 -22.66 41.49
C GLY A 72 -34.81 -22.64 39.94
N ASP A 73 -34.48 -23.80 39.36
CA ASP A 73 -35.10 -24.51 38.19
C ASP A 73 -35.27 -23.92 36.75
N ILE A 74 -34.52 -24.55 35.80
CA ILE A 74 -34.81 -25.07 34.40
C ILE A 74 -35.88 -24.36 33.53
N ASN A 75 -35.81 -24.08 32.21
CA ASN A 75 -35.04 -24.41 30.96
C ASN A 75 -35.73 -23.57 29.80
N PRO A 76 -35.45 -23.61 28.47
CA PRO A 76 -34.29 -24.00 27.63
C PRO A 76 -33.83 -22.90 26.64
N GLN A 77 -32.78 -23.23 25.87
CA GLN A 77 -32.27 -22.59 24.64
C GLN A 77 -31.13 -21.58 24.81
N SER A 78 -30.21 -21.69 23.84
CA SER A 78 -29.07 -20.80 23.59
C SER A 78 -27.93 -20.87 24.60
N GLN A 79 -26.95 -21.72 24.30
CA GLN A 79 -25.58 -21.27 23.98
C GLN A 79 -24.70 -22.49 23.73
N ARG A 80 -24.50 -22.80 22.45
CA ARG A 80 -23.32 -23.57 22.02
C ARG A 80 -22.12 -22.67 22.34
N LYS A 81 -21.53 -22.83 23.52
CA LYS A 81 -20.20 -22.29 23.83
C LYS A 81 -19.23 -22.91 22.83
N ARG A 82 -18.98 -22.22 21.73
CA ARG A 82 -17.76 -22.42 20.94
C ARG A 82 -16.62 -22.04 21.88
N SER A 83 -16.03 -23.05 22.49
CA SER A 83 -14.70 -22.96 23.08
C SER A 83 -13.75 -22.59 21.93
N SER A 84 -13.57 -21.29 21.70
CA SER A 84 -12.47 -20.79 20.89
C SER A 84 -11.21 -21.05 21.69
N SER A 85 -10.62 -22.21 21.44
CA SER A 85 -9.25 -22.50 21.79
C SER A 85 -8.38 -21.43 21.13
N ARG A 86 -8.01 -20.41 21.90
CA ARG A 86 -7.00 -19.39 21.55
C ARG A 86 -5.77 -20.08 20.96
N LYS A 87 -5.68 -20.15 19.64
CA LYS A 87 -4.40 -20.35 18.97
C LYS A 87 -3.75 -18.97 18.92
N SER A 88 -3.23 -18.49 20.06
CA SER A 88 -2.26 -17.39 20.00
C SER A 88 -1.11 -17.90 19.14
N PHE A 89 -0.78 -17.20 18.06
CA PHE A 89 0.43 -17.44 17.30
C PHE A 89 1.61 -17.37 18.28
N ARG A 90 2.16 -18.52 18.67
CA ARG A 90 3.35 -18.59 19.50
C ARG A 90 4.53 -18.66 18.56
N LEU A 91 5.20 -17.53 18.39
CA LEU A 91 6.47 -17.42 17.70
C LEU A 91 7.43 -18.49 18.26
N ASP A 92 7.97 -19.35 17.40
CA ASP A 92 9.03 -20.26 17.82
C ASP A 92 10.30 -19.43 18.03
N TYR A 93 10.57 -19.11 19.29
CA TYR A 93 11.73 -18.32 19.72
C TYR A 93 13.07 -18.92 19.30
N ARG A 94 13.11 -20.19 18.89
CA ARG A 94 14.34 -20.79 18.30
C ARG A 94 14.72 -20.17 16.96
N LEU A 95 13.76 -19.60 16.24
CA LEU A 95 14.01 -18.91 14.97
C LEU A 95 14.51 -17.46 15.16
N GLU A 96 14.48 -16.90 16.38
CA GLU A 96 14.99 -15.53 16.63
C GLU A 96 16.50 -15.41 16.48
N GLU A 97 17.25 -16.49 16.70
CA GLU A 97 18.71 -16.50 16.54
C GLU A 97 19.15 -16.67 15.08
N GLU A 98 18.24 -17.07 14.18
CA GLU A 98 18.55 -17.39 12.78
C GLU A 98 18.20 -16.29 11.78
N VAL A 99 17.65 -15.16 12.25
CA VAL A 99 17.23 -14.05 11.38
C VAL A 99 18.28 -12.94 11.26
N THR A 100 18.32 -12.31 10.10
CA THR A 100 19.17 -11.15 9.83
C THR A 100 18.70 -9.95 10.65
N LYS A 101 19.54 -9.46 11.57
CA LYS A 101 19.22 -8.30 12.42
C LYS A 101 19.57 -6.99 11.72
N SER A 102 18.86 -5.92 12.09
CA SER A 102 19.20 -4.57 11.68
C SER A 102 20.56 -4.16 12.27
N ALA A 103 21.24 -3.23 11.61
CA ALA A 103 22.55 -2.76 12.06
C ALA A 103 22.75 -1.28 11.70
N GLN A 104 23.53 -0.59 12.52
CA GLN A 104 23.94 0.79 12.29
C GLN A 104 25.45 0.90 12.15
N ASP A 105 25.91 1.89 11.39
CA ASP A 105 27.31 2.29 11.36
C ASP A 105 27.70 3.10 12.61
N LYS A 106 28.99 3.47 12.70
CA LYS A 106 29.54 4.29 13.80
C LYS A 106 28.92 5.69 13.93
N HIS A 107 28.15 6.13 12.95
CA HIS A 107 27.47 7.42 12.91
C HIS A 107 25.96 7.30 13.21
N GLY A 108 25.49 6.11 13.61
CA GLY A 108 24.08 5.85 13.88
C GLY A 108 23.22 5.82 12.62
N ARG A 109 23.81 5.57 11.44
CA ARG A 109 23.07 5.39 10.18
C ARG A 109 22.84 3.91 9.93
N TRP A 110 21.62 3.54 9.57
CA TRP A 110 21.27 2.17 9.23
C TRP A 110 22.02 1.68 7.98
N ILE A 111 22.42 0.42 8.00
CA ILE A 111 23.17 -0.22 6.90
C ILE A 111 22.46 -1.49 6.42
N ASN A 112 22.61 -1.79 5.12
CA ASN A 112 22.17 -3.06 4.58
C ASN A 112 23.19 -4.16 4.88
N PRO A 113 22.77 -5.29 5.49
CA PRO A 113 23.67 -6.40 5.82
C PRO A 113 23.96 -7.33 4.63
N TRP A 114 23.20 -7.25 3.54
CA TRP A 114 23.29 -8.22 2.45
C TRP A 114 24.36 -7.88 1.40
N PRO A 115 25.06 -8.90 0.84
CA PRO A 115 26.07 -8.70 -0.20
C PRO A 115 25.48 -8.24 -1.54
N THR A 116 24.17 -8.42 -1.74
CA THR A 116 23.38 -7.91 -2.87
C THR A 116 23.23 -6.39 -2.83
N TRP A 117 23.38 -5.76 -1.67
CA TRP A 117 23.32 -4.31 -1.55
C TRP A 117 24.49 -3.64 -2.25
N ARG A 118 24.17 -2.78 -3.22
CA ARG A 118 25.13 -1.92 -3.90
C ARG A 118 24.51 -0.56 -4.14
N PHE A 119 24.91 0.41 -3.33
CA PHE A 119 24.49 1.79 -3.58
C PHE A 119 25.22 2.34 -4.82
N PRO A 120 24.51 3.00 -5.75
CA PRO A 120 25.13 3.54 -6.95
C PRO A 120 26.18 4.60 -6.59
N SER A 121 27.31 4.56 -7.31
CA SER A 121 28.36 5.57 -7.15
C SER A 121 27.87 6.97 -7.55
N HIS A 122 28.51 8.02 -7.05
CA HIS A 122 28.16 9.40 -7.43
C HIS A 122 28.22 9.65 -8.94
N SER A 123 29.14 9.01 -9.67
CA SER A 123 29.21 9.11 -11.13
C SER A 123 28.03 8.41 -11.81
N MET A 124 27.57 7.27 -11.29
CA MET A 124 26.37 6.58 -11.78
C MET A 124 25.10 7.40 -11.50
N LEU A 125 24.96 7.97 -10.31
CA LEU A 125 23.83 8.85 -9.96
C LEU A 125 23.81 10.10 -10.84
N PHE A 126 24.96 10.74 -11.05
CA PHE A 126 25.06 11.89 -11.96
C PHE A 126 24.67 11.51 -13.39
N ARG A 127 25.17 10.37 -13.89
CA ARG A 127 24.79 9.83 -15.20
C ARG A 127 23.27 9.62 -15.29
N PHE A 128 22.68 8.96 -14.30
CA PHE A 128 21.25 8.70 -14.25
C PHE A 128 20.41 9.97 -14.26
N LEU A 129 20.75 10.95 -13.41
CA LEU A 129 19.95 12.17 -13.25
C LEU A 129 20.07 13.15 -14.44
N PHE A 130 21.22 13.17 -15.13
CA PHE A 130 21.52 14.23 -16.11
C PHE A 130 21.86 13.75 -17.51
N LEU A 131 22.32 12.51 -17.70
CA LEU A 131 22.83 12.00 -18.98
C LEU A 131 21.96 10.90 -19.58
N ASP A 132 21.36 10.06 -18.74
CA ASP A 132 20.52 8.97 -19.20
C ASP A 132 19.26 9.51 -19.87
N LYS A 133 18.89 8.86 -20.97
CA LYS A 133 17.63 9.16 -21.63
C LYS A 133 16.49 8.61 -20.79
N ASN A 134 15.51 9.46 -20.55
CA ASN A 134 14.24 9.02 -19.98
C ASN A 134 13.49 8.22 -21.06
N HIS A 135 13.25 6.93 -20.80
CA HIS A 135 12.48 6.04 -21.67
C HIS A 135 11.11 5.69 -21.09
N SER A 136 10.60 6.51 -20.16
CA SER A 136 9.29 6.26 -19.57
C SER A 136 8.13 6.39 -20.55
N ASP A 137 8.30 7.24 -21.58
CA ASP A 137 7.33 7.56 -22.64
C ASP A 137 5.88 7.68 -22.13
N VAL A 138 5.71 8.28 -20.95
CA VAL A 138 4.39 8.53 -20.36
C VAL A 138 3.62 9.49 -21.28
N PRO A 139 2.45 9.11 -21.81
CA PRO A 139 1.67 9.97 -22.67
C PRO A 139 1.23 11.24 -21.95
N THR A 140 1.27 12.37 -22.64
CA THR A 140 0.70 13.64 -22.14
C THR A 140 -0.81 13.73 -22.35
N SER A 141 -1.35 12.96 -23.30
CA SER A 141 -2.80 12.87 -23.56
C SER A 141 -3.48 12.12 -22.43
N LYS A 142 -4.53 12.74 -21.89
CA LYS A 142 -5.39 12.13 -20.88
C LYS A 142 -6.10 10.91 -21.46
N GLU A 143 -6.56 10.98 -22.70
CA GLU A 143 -7.30 9.91 -23.37
C GLU A 143 -6.43 8.66 -23.54
N ALA A 144 -5.16 8.83 -23.91
CA ALA A 144 -4.21 7.72 -24.00
C ALA A 144 -3.94 7.09 -22.63
N LEU A 145 -3.79 7.90 -21.58
CA LEU A 145 -3.62 7.40 -20.22
C LEU A 145 -4.87 6.73 -19.67
N ASP A 146 -6.07 7.28 -19.92
CA ASP A 146 -7.33 6.69 -19.46
C ASP A 146 -7.64 5.37 -20.18
N CYS A 147 -7.20 5.21 -21.44
CA CYS A 147 -7.29 3.96 -22.19
C CYS A 147 -6.32 2.89 -21.66
N ALA A 148 -5.08 3.28 -21.36
CA ALA A 148 -4.03 2.34 -20.96
C ALA A 148 -4.02 2.00 -19.46
N LEU A 149 -4.36 2.98 -18.61
CA LEU A 149 -4.35 2.90 -17.14
C LEU A 149 -5.59 3.64 -16.60
N PRO A 150 -6.78 3.03 -16.75
CA PRO A 150 -8.01 3.64 -16.25
C PRO A 150 -7.93 3.82 -14.73
N VAL A 151 -8.45 4.95 -14.26
CA VAL A 151 -8.67 5.20 -12.83
C VAL A 151 -10.13 4.97 -12.56
N MET A 152 -10.40 3.90 -11.82
CA MET A 152 -11.73 3.46 -11.43
C MET A 152 -12.10 4.04 -10.06
N GLU A 153 -13.39 4.25 -9.87
CA GLU A 153 -13.92 4.65 -8.58
C GLU A 153 -14.02 3.41 -7.68
N PRO A 154 -13.39 3.38 -6.48
CA PRO A 154 -13.41 2.21 -5.61
C PRO A 154 -14.82 1.85 -5.12
N TYR A 155 -15.08 0.55 -4.85
CA TYR A 155 -16.41 0.09 -4.42
C TYR A 155 -16.94 0.81 -3.19
N PHE A 156 -16.09 1.18 -2.23
CA PHE A 156 -16.49 1.86 -0.99
C PHE A 156 -16.93 3.32 -1.22
N VAL A 157 -16.60 3.91 -2.37
CA VAL A 157 -17.14 5.23 -2.76
C VAL A 157 -18.54 5.07 -3.33
N GLN A 158 -18.76 4.03 -4.14
CA GLN A 158 -20.05 3.71 -4.75
C GLN A 158 -21.05 3.17 -3.72
N ASN A 159 -20.58 2.35 -2.79
CA ASN A 159 -21.35 1.72 -1.73
C ASN A 159 -20.61 1.84 -0.38
N PRO A 160 -20.77 2.97 0.33
CA PRO A 160 -20.04 3.25 1.57
C PRO A 160 -20.56 2.49 2.79
N GLN A 161 -21.62 1.67 2.64
CA GLN A 161 -22.07 0.82 3.74
C GLN A 161 -21.00 -0.23 4.04
N PRO A 162 -20.69 -0.49 5.33
CA PRO A 162 -19.79 -1.56 5.69
C PRO A 162 -20.31 -2.85 5.05
N SER A 163 -19.45 -3.54 4.31
CA SER A 163 -19.73 -4.93 4.02
C SER A 163 -19.58 -5.69 5.34
N ASP A 164 -20.66 -5.70 6.12
CA ASP A 164 -20.78 -6.60 7.26
C ASP A 164 -20.65 -8.01 6.70
N SER A 165 -19.51 -8.65 6.96
CA SER A 165 -19.21 -10.05 6.69
C SER A 165 -19.03 -10.46 5.21
N HIS A 166 -17.88 -10.12 4.62
CA HIS A 166 -17.27 -11.05 3.68
C HIS A 166 -16.27 -11.94 4.42
N PRO A 167 -16.48 -13.28 4.45
CA PRO A 167 -15.47 -14.22 4.95
C PRO A 167 -14.32 -14.28 3.92
N GLY A 168 -13.43 -13.31 3.96
CA GLY A 168 -12.29 -13.24 3.05
C GLY A 168 -11.48 -11.95 3.21
N MET A 169 -10.30 -11.95 2.62
CA MET A 169 -9.44 -10.77 2.55
C MET A 169 -9.75 -9.99 1.27
N ARG A 170 -9.87 -8.67 1.33
CA ARG A 170 -10.04 -7.82 0.14
C ARG A 170 -8.84 -6.90 -0.02
N VAL A 171 -8.44 -6.65 -1.26
CA VAL A 171 -7.40 -5.69 -1.59
C VAL A 171 -7.91 -4.66 -2.58
N THR A 172 -7.57 -3.40 -2.39
CA THR A 172 -7.85 -2.30 -3.34
C THR A 172 -6.56 -1.54 -3.62
N TRP A 173 -6.20 -1.40 -4.89
CA TRP A 173 -4.99 -0.66 -5.26
C TRP A 173 -5.31 0.82 -5.46
N LEU A 174 -4.79 1.69 -4.60
CA LEU A 174 -5.01 3.14 -4.67
C LEU A 174 -3.93 3.88 -5.49
N GLY A 175 -3.05 3.11 -6.13
CA GLY A 175 -1.94 3.58 -6.94
C GLY A 175 -0.62 3.56 -6.17
N HIS A 176 0.49 3.48 -6.92
CA HIS A 176 1.85 3.36 -6.40
C HIS A 176 1.99 2.21 -5.38
N ALA A 177 2.56 2.46 -4.21
CA ALA A 177 2.63 1.53 -3.08
C ALA A 177 1.42 1.62 -2.13
N THR A 178 0.41 2.45 -2.44
CA THR A 178 -0.77 2.60 -1.61
C THR A 178 -1.80 1.51 -1.90
N VAL A 179 -2.00 0.63 -0.93
CA VAL A 179 -2.95 -0.47 -0.98
C VAL A 179 -3.83 -0.42 0.27
N LEU A 180 -5.14 -0.54 0.07
CA LEU A 180 -6.11 -0.75 1.14
C LEU A 180 -6.38 -2.25 1.24
N VAL A 181 -6.16 -2.83 2.42
CA VAL A 181 -6.37 -4.25 2.71
C VAL A 181 -7.42 -4.39 3.81
N GLU A 182 -8.47 -5.16 3.55
CA GLU A 182 -9.45 -5.55 4.55
C GLU A 182 -9.21 -7.02 4.90
N MET A 183 -8.89 -7.31 6.16
CA MET A 183 -8.66 -8.68 6.65
C MET A 183 -8.94 -8.75 8.16
N ASP A 184 -9.47 -9.89 8.63
CA ASP A 184 -9.61 -10.17 10.07
C ASP A 184 -10.24 -9.02 10.89
N SER A 185 -11.26 -8.36 10.32
CA SER A 185 -11.96 -7.19 10.89
C SER A 185 -11.13 -5.90 11.03
N LEU A 186 -9.98 -5.82 10.36
CA LEU A 186 -9.16 -4.61 10.24
C LEU A 186 -9.12 -4.11 8.80
N THR A 187 -9.12 -2.79 8.67
CA THR A 187 -8.79 -2.08 7.42
C THR A 187 -7.42 -1.43 7.55
N ILE A 188 -6.48 -1.88 6.73
CA ILE A 188 -5.07 -1.53 6.75
C ILE A 188 -4.73 -0.74 5.49
N LEU A 189 -3.96 0.34 5.64
CA LEU A 189 -3.50 1.16 4.53
C LEU A 189 -1.97 1.17 4.47
N THR A 190 -1.38 0.84 3.33
CA THR A 190 0.07 0.84 3.14
C THR A 190 0.52 2.17 2.52
N ASP A 191 1.65 2.74 2.95
CA ASP A 191 2.36 3.86 2.31
C ASP A 191 1.44 4.90 1.62
N PRO A 192 0.56 5.59 2.36
CA PRO A 192 -0.50 6.40 1.76
C PRO A 192 0.04 7.67 1.10
N VAL A 193 -0.17 7.79 -0.21
CA VAL A 193 0.14 8.99 -1.00
C VAL A 193 -1.04 9.43 -1.86
N PHE A 194 -1.77 10.42 -1.36
CA PHE A 194 -2.90 11.08 -2.01
C PHE A 194 -2.50 12.42 -2.66
N SER A 195 -1.31 12.95 -2.34
CA SER A 195 -0.79 14.16 -2.98
C SER A 195 -0.48 13.97 -4.46
N GLN A 196 -0.43 15.10 -5.20
CA GLN A 196 -0.10 15.12 -6.62
C GLN A 196 1.40 14.94 -6.89
N ARG A 197 2.26 15.32 -5.93
CA ARG A 197 3.71 15.18 -6.06
C ARG A 197 4.32 14.46 -4.87
N ALA A 198 5.24 13.55 -5.18
CA ALA A 198 6.13 12.92 -4.21
C ALA A 198 7.35 13.83 -4.00
N SER A 199 7.18 14.89 -3.21
CA SER A 199 8.20 15.93 -3.04
C SER A 199 7.96 16.76 -1.78
N PRO A 200 9.01 17.31 -1.15
CA PRO A 200 8.85 18.30 -0.09
C PRO A 200 8.17 19.59 -0.58
N LEU A 201 8.22 19.86 -1.89
CA LEU A 201 7.66 21.06 -2.51
C LEU A 201 6.60 20.67 -3.53
N GLN A 202 5.37 21.13 -3.36
CA GLN A 202 4.26 20.78 -4.26
C GLN A 202 4.37 21.37 -5.69
N PHE A 203 5.35 22.26 -5.93
CA PHE A 203 5.63 22.82 -7.25
C PHE A 203 6.82 22.16 -7.98
N MET A 204 7.57 21.27 -7.32
CA MET A 204 8.81 20.66 -7.85
C MET A 204 8.86 19.16 -7.53
N GLY A 205 9.63 18.37 -8.28
CA GLY A 205 9.77 16.92 -8.05
C GLY A 205 8.71 16.08 -8.78
N PRO A 206 8.74 14.75 -8.64
CA PRO A 206 7.89 13.82 -9.40
C PRO A 206 6.40 14.11 -9.21
N LYS A 207 5.68 14.32 -10.31
CA LYS A 207 4.21 14.43 -10.33
C LYS A 207 3.64 13.09 -10.78
N ARG A 208 2.60 12.61 -10.10
CA ARG A 208 1.86 11.42 -10.58
C ARG A 208 1.19 11.70 -11.91
N TYR A 209 1.23 10.74 -12.82
CA TYR A 209 0.52 10.81 -14.09
C TYR A 209 -0.87 10.14 -14.03
N ARG A 210 -1.12 9.31 -13.01
CA ARG A 210 -2.46 8.87 -12.63
C ARG A 210 -2.81 9.38 -11.24
N GLY A 211 -3.91 10.11 -11.11
CA GLY A 211 -4.41 10.62 -9.82
C GLY A 211 -4.85 9.51 -8.87
N PRO A 212 -4.99 9.81 -7.56
CA PRO A 212 -5.56 8.84 -6.63
C PRO A 212 -7.04 8.58 -7.01
N PRO A 213 -7.52 7.33 -6.88
CA PRO A 213 -8.88 6.96 -7.27
C PRO A 213 -9.97 7.46 -6.29
N CYS A 214 -9.58 7.94 -5.11
CA CYS A 214 -10.47 8.55 -4.11
C CYS A 214 -9.72 9.61 -3.29
N THR A 215 -10.46 10.42 -2.54
CA THR A 215 -9.89 11.33 -1.54
C THR A 215 -9.80 10.67 -0.17
N VAL A 216 -9.03 11.29 0.74
CA VAL A 216 -8.92 10.80 2.13
C VAL A 216 -10.27 10.79 2.82
N GLU A 217 -11.20 11.68 2.50
CA GLU A 217 -12.56 11.76 3.07
C GLU A 217 -13.47 10.62 2.59
N GLN A 218 -13.16 10.03 1.45
CA GLN A 218 -13.94 8.93 0.85
C GLN A 218 -13.49 7.55 1.30
N LEU A 219 -12.34 7.43 1.97
CA LEU A 219 -11.87 6.15 2.51
C LEU A 219 -12.89 5.56 3.51
N PRO A 220 -12.97 4.23 3.65
CA PRO A 220 -13.65 3.63 4.79
C PRO A 220 -12.89 3.95 6.09
N ARG A 221 -13.38 3.46 7.23
CA ARG A 221 -12.61 3.49 8.48
C ARG A 221 -11.28 2.78 8.25
N ILE A 222 -10.18 3.41 8.68
CA ILE A 222 -8.84 2.84 8.65
C ILE A 222 -8.42 2.58 10.09
N ASP A 223 -8.05 1.35 10.41
CA ASP A 223 -7.60 0.95 11.75
C ASP A 223 -6.08 1.10 11.90
N ALA A 224 -5.34 0.80 10.82
CA ALA A 224 -3.90 0.82 10.80
C ALA A 224 -3.33 1.41 9.51
N VAL A 225 -2.26 2.20 9.63
CA VAL A 225 -1.35 2.52 8.53
C VAL A 225 -0.01 1.84 8.79
N VAL A 226 0.56 1.20 7.77
CA VAL A 226 1.95 0.74 7.79
C VAL A 226 2.80 1.60 6.85
N ILE A 227 3.93 2.10 7.34
CA ILE A 227 4.91 2.85 6.57
C ILE A 227 6.14 1.99 6.35
N SER A 228 6.54 1.74 5.10
CA SER A 228 7.74 0.95 4.80
C SER A 228 9.02 1.73 5.07
N HIS A 229 9.11 2.99 4.62
CA HIS A 229 10.30 3.82 4.73
C HIS A 229 9.99 5.30 4.49
N SER A 230 11.01 6.15 4.58
CA SER A 230 10.83 7.61 4.65
C SER A 230 10.83 8.37 3.31
N HIS A 231 10.88 7.72 2.14
CA HIS A 231 10.85 8.47 0.87
C HIS A 231 9.51 9.19 0.62
N TYR A 232 9.52 10.24 -0.20
CA TYR A 232 8.36 11.13 -0.38
C TYR A 232 7.18 10.49 -1.10
N ASP A 233 7.41 9.43 -1.88
CA ASP A 233 6.41 8.63 -2.56
C ASP A 233 5.86 7.48 -1.71
N HIS A 234 6.33 7.33 -0.46
CA HIS A 234 5.83 6.36 0.52
C HIS A 234 5.36 7.01 1.84
N LEU A 235 5.96 8.15 2.19
CA LEU A 235 5.62 8.95 3.36
C LEU A 235 5.32 10.40 2.95
N ASP A 236 4.08 10.65 2.55
CA ASP A 236 3.58 11.95 2.13
C ASP A 236 2.98 12.73 3.31
N VAL A 237 3.54 13.91 3.60
CA VAL A 237 3.08 14.76 4.71
C VAL A 237 1.63 15.23 4.54
N GLY A 238 1.17 15.46 3.31
CA GLY A 238 -0.21 15.84 3.03
C GLY A 238 -1.19 14.73 3.41
N SER A 239 -0.87 13.51 2.99
CA SER A 239 -1.65 12.31 3.31
C SER A 239 -1.67 12.01 4.81
N VAL A 240 -0.51 12.10 5.48
CA VAL A 240 -0.43 11.92 6.94
C VAL A 240 -1.29 12.96 7.67
N ALA A 241 -1.18 14.23 7.31
CA ALA A 241 -1.98 15.30 7.92
C ALA A 241 -3.49 15.10 7.71
N SER A 242 -3.91 14.76 6.49
CA SER A 242 -5.34 14.52 6.17
C SER A 242 -5.88 13.28 6.88
N LEU A 243 -5.13 12.17 6.94
CA LEU A 243 -5.53 10.95 7.64
C LEU A 243 -5.65 11.20 9.15
N ASN A 244 -4.65 11.87 9.74
CA ASN A 244 -4.66 12.21 11.15
C ASN A 244 -5.81 13.17 11.50
N ALA A 245 -6.08 14.17 10.66
CA ALA A 245 -7.21 15.07 10.85
C ALA A 245 -8.57 14.36 10.80
N ARG A 246 -8.68 13.29 10.00
CA ARG A 246 -9.92 12.52 9.85
C ARG A 246 -10.13 11.48 10.95
N PHE A 247 -9.10 10.71 11.28
CA PHE A 247 -9.23 9.53 12.15
C PHE A 247 -8.62 9.73 13.55
N GLY A 248 -7.75 10.73 13.74
CA GLY A 248 -7.15 11.06 15.04
C GLY A 248 -6.49 9.85 15.72
N GLY A 249 -6.72 9.73 17.04
CA GLY A 249 -6.16 8.67 17.87
C GLY A 249 -6.68 7.25 17.59
N ASP A 250 -7.80 7.12 16.87
CA ASP A 250 -8.36 5.81 16.49
C ASP A 250 -7.51 5.11 15.43
N LEU A 251 -6.75 5.88 14.64
CA LEU A 251 -5.81 5.36 13.64
C LEU A 251 -4.45 5.06 14.28
N ARG A 252 -4.01 3.80 14.23
CA ARG A 252 -2.65 3.42 14.63
C ARG A 252 -1.69 3.49 13.45
N TRP A 253 -0.54 4.11 13.66
CA TRP A 253 0.56 4.16 12.70
C TRP A 253 1.66 3.19 13.11
N PHE A 254 2.03 2.27 12.23
CA PHE A 254 3.18 1.39 12.38
C PHE A 254 4.30 1.86 11.46
N VAL A 255 5.46 2.18 12.05
CA VAL A 255 6.60 2.76 11.33
C VAL A 255 7.91 2.09 11.74
N PRO A 256 8.92 2.02 10.86
CA PRO A 256 10.25 1.56 11.22
C PRO A 256 10.98 2.57 12.11
N LEU A 257 11.99 2.10 12.87
CA LEU A 257 12.83 2.92 13.76
C LEU A 257 13.31 4.25 13.16
N GLY A 258 13.19 5.33 13.94
CA GLY A 258 13.56 6.70 13.59
C GLY A 258 12.45 7.58 13.01
N LEU A 259 11.25 7.06 12.75
CA LEU A 259 10.12 7.81 12.18
C LEU A 259 9.09 8.32 13.19
N MET A 260 9.09 7.84 14.43
CA MET A 260 8.11 8.24 15.46
C MET A 260 8.09 9.75 15.67
N ASP A 261 9.26 10.37 15.85
CA ASP A 261 9.39 11.81 16.07
C ASP A 261 8.87 12.62 14.86
N TRP A 262 9.06 12.12 13.65
CA TRP A 262 8.55 12.77 12.44
C TRP A 262 7.01 12.74 12.38
N LEU A 263 6.40 11.58 12.69
CA LEU A 263 4.94 11.42 12.74
C LEU A 263 4.35 12.27 13.88
N ALA A 264 4.96 12.26 15.06
CA ALA A 264 4.54 13.05 16.21
C ALA A 264 4.55 14.56 15.91
N LYS A 265 5.58 15.05 15.21
CA LYS A 265 5.65 16.46 14.73
C LYS A 265 4.57 16.81 13.71
N THR A 266 3.98 15.82 13.05
CA THR A 266 2.84 15.98 12.12
C THR A 266 1.49 15.87 12.86
N GLY A 267 1.52 15.67 14.19
CA GLY A 267 0.34 15.62 15.05
C GLY A 267 -0.23 14.22 15.29
N CYS A 268 0.46 13.17 14.85
CA CYS A 268 0.02 11.79 15.08
C CYS A 268 0.35 11.36 16.52
N GLU A 269 -0.66 10.91 17.27
CA GLU A 269 -0.53 10.53 18.69
C GLU A 269 -0.38 9.02 18.91
N ASN A 270 -1.01 8.21 18.06
CA ASN A 270 -1.01 6.74 18.17
C ASN A 270 -0.02 6.13 17.18
N VAL A 271 1.28 6.23 17.50
CA VAL A 271 2.38 5.76 16.65
C VAL A 271 3.17 4.68 17.39
N ILE A 272 3.40 3.56 16.70
CA ILE A 272 4.27 2.47 17.14
C ILE A 272 5.46 2.41 16.20
N GLU A 273 6.64 2.43 16.79
CA GLU A 273 7.90 2.34 16.08
C GLU A 273 8.56 1.00 16.39
N LEU A 274 9.01 0.29 15.36
CA LEU A 274 9.51 -1.08 15.47
C LEU A 274 10.83 -1.28 14.73
N ASP A 275 11.73 -2.03 15.34
CA ASP A 275 12.87 -2.64 14.65
C ASP A 275 12.42 -3.86 13.84
N TRP A 276 13.28 -4.36 12.96
CA TRP A 276 13.04 -5.62 12.28
C TRP A 276 12.82 -6.76 13.29
N TRP A 277 11.82 -7.57 12.98
CA TRP A 277 11.31 -8.70 13.76
C TRP A 277 10.59 -8.33 15.04
N GLU A 278 10.51 -7.04 15.39
CA GLU A 278 9.60 -6.60 16.45
C GLU A 278 8.16 -6.57 15.94
N GLU A 279 7.25 -6.79 16.88
CA GLU A 279 5.83 -6.96 16.59
C GLU A 279 4.97 -6.16 17.55
N ASN A 280 3.79 -5.77 17.07
CA ASN A 280 2.77 -5.12 17.88
C ASN A 280 1.38 -5.37 17.25
N CYS A 281 0.31 -4.90 17.87
CA CYS A 281 -1.07 -5.09 17.39
C CYS A 281 -1.85 -3.77 17.45
N VAL A 282 -3.06 -3.74 16.90
CA VAL A 282 -4.00 -2.63 17.13
C VAL A 282 -4.74 -2.90 18.44
N PRO A 283 -4.87 -1.92 19.38
CA PRO A 283 -5.54 -2.16 20.65
C PRO A 283 -6.99 -2.61 20.43
N GLY A 284 -7.38 -3.72 21.07
CA GLY A 284 -8.71 -4.32 20.88
C GLY A 284 -8.78 -5.34 19.73
N HIS A 285 -7.70 -5.50 18.97
CA HIS A 285 -7.51 -6.49 17.90
C HIS A 285 -6.18 -7.24 18.12
N ASP A 286 -5.96 -7.73 19.34
CA ASP A 286 -4.71 -8.37 19.78
C ASP A 286 -4.41 -9.71 19.06
N ASP A 287 -5.37 -10.22 18.29
CA ASP A 287 -5.27 -11.41 17.46
C ASP A 287 -4.68 -11.14 16.06
N VAL A 288 -4.53 -9.87 15.66
CA VAL A 288 -3.85 -9.48 14.43
C VAL A 288 -2.51 -8.82 14.77
N THR A 289 -1.42 -9.50 14.40
CA THR A 289 -0.04 -9.07 14.72
C THR A 289 0.60 -8.40 13.51
N PHE A 290 1.14 -7.22 13.71
CA PHE A 290 1.95 -6.47 12.74
C PHE A 290 3.42 -6.66 13.10
N VAL A 291 4.18 -7.27 12.20
CA VAL A 291 5.61 -7.49 12.35
C VAL A 291 6.35 -6.60 11.36
N CYS A 292 7.25 -5.76 11.86
CA CYS A 292 8.18 -5.01 11.02
C CYS A 292 9.23 -6.01 10.50
N THR A 293 9.29 -6.25 9.20
CA THR A 293 10.22 -7.24 8.61
C THR A 293 11.29 -6.57 7.76
N PRO A 294 12.46 -7.21 7.51
CA PRO A 294 13.50 -6.57 6.74
C PRO A 294 13.14 -6.33 5.27
N SER A 295 13.82 -5.35 4.68
CA SER A 295 13.85 -5.06 3.25
C SER A 295 15.27 -4.59 2.89
N GLN A 296 15.69 -4.74 1.64
CA GLN A 296 16.95 -4.15 1.14
C GLN A 296 16.66 -2.82 0.45
N HIS A 297 16.65 -1.74 1.22
CA HIS A 297 16.43 -0.38 0.70
C HIS A 297 17.22 0.66 1.50
N TRP A 298 16.77 1.90 1.48
CA TRP A 298 17.38 3.02 2.18
C TRP A 298 16.32 4.07 2.53
N SER A 299 16.72 5.12 3.24
CA SER A 299 15.84 6.20 3.65
C SER A 299 16.50 7.56 3.50
N LYS A 300 15.78 8.55 2.99
CA LYS A 300 16.23 9.94 2.92
C LYS A 300 15.06 10.89 2.69
N ARG A 301 15.07 12.02 3.39
CA ARG A 301 14.12 13.13 3.14
C ARG A 301 14.82 14.45 2.89
N THR A 302 15.98 14.65 3.50
CA THR A 302 16.76 15.89 3.40
C THR A 302 18.19 15.60 2.94
N PRO A 303 18.99 16.60 2.54
CA PRO A 303 20.37 16.36 2.11
C PRO A 303 21.29 15.73 3.17
N TRP A 304 20.86 15.62 4.43
CA TRP A 304 21.73 15.28 5.58
C TRP A 304 21.27 14.08 6.39
N ASP A 305 20.15 13.45 6.01
CA ASP A 305 19.47 12.42 6.81
C ASP A 305 19.50 11.01 6.21
N ASP A 306 20.38 10.77 5.23
CA ASP A 306 20.58 9.43 4.64
C ASP A 306 20.66 8.34 5.72
N ASN A 307 19.73 7.40 5.69
CA ASN A 307 19.64 6.26 6.60
C ASN A 307 19.61 6.62 8.09
N LYS A 308 19.10 7.81 8.46
CA LYS A 308 18.79 8.10 9.88
C LYS A 308 17.55 7.37 10.39
N THR A 309 16.67 6.98 9.47
CA THR A 309 15.50 6.13 9.75
C THR A 309 15.69 4.78 9.07
N LEU A 310 15.14 3.74 9.66
CA LEU A 310 15.13 2.39 9.14
C LEU A 310 14.10 2.29 7.99
N TRP A 311 14.25 1.28 7.14
CA TRP A 311 13.31 0.87 6.09
C TRP A 311 12.86 -0.56 6.39
N SER A 312 11.68 -0.95 5.91
CA SER A 312 11.06 -2.21 6.29
C SER A 312 10.08 -2.70 5.23
N SER A 313 9.86 -4.01 5.25
CA SER A 313 8.62 -4.64 4.79
C SER A 313 7.71 -4.87 6.00
N TRP A 314 6.47 -5.29 5.78
CA TRP A 314 5.51 -5.57 6.86
C TRP A 314 4.86 -6.94 6.66
N SER A 315 4.83 -7.73 7.72
CA SER A 315 4.04 -8.97 7.79
C SER A 315 2.87 -8.78 8.75
N VAL A 316 1.64 -8.94 8.26
CA VAL A 316 0.41 -8.84 9.05
C VAL A 316 -0.20 -10.24 9.20
N LEU A 317 -0.34 -10.68 10.44
CA LEU A 317 -0.67 -12.06 10.81
C LEU A 317 -1.99 -12.07 11.58
N GLY A 318 -3.08 -12.36 10.89
CA GLY A 318 -4.40 -12.57 11.49
C GLY A 318 -4.70 -14.04 11.79
N PRO A 319 -5.83 -14.32 12.47
CA PRO A 319 -6.30 -15.68 12.72
C PRO A 319 -6.68 -16.43 11.45
N ASP A 320 -7.28 -15.76 10.47
CA ASP A 320 -7.77 -16.37 9.23
C ASP A 320 -6.91 -16.02 8.00
N HIS A 321 -6.28 -14.84 7.98
CA HIS A 321 -5.49 -14.39 6.84
C HIS A 321 -4.09 -13.87 7.21
N ARG A 322 -3.16 -13.95 6.25
CA ARG A 322 -1.83 -13.34 6.34
C ARG A 322 -1.53 -12.47 5.12
N PHE A 323 -1.08 -11.25 5.37
CA PHE A 323 -0.71 -10.28 4.35
C PHE A 323 0.77 -9.88 4.48
N PHE A 324 1.46 -9.79 3.36
CA PHE A 324 2.83 -9.28 3.29
C PHE A 324 2.88 -8.02 2.43
N PHE A 325 3.55 -6.97 2.90
CA PHE A 325 3.82 -5.76 2.15
C PHE A 325 5.32 -5.56 2.02
N ALA A 326 5.85 -5.65 0.81
CA ALA A 326 7.29 -5.61 0.59
C ALA A 326 7.92 -4.23 0.82
N GLY A 327 7.12 -3.15 0.72
CA GLY A 327 7.65 -1.80 0.56
C GLY A 327 8.47 -1.68 -0.73
N ASP A 328 9.39 -0.73 -0.76
CA ASP A 328 10.48 -0.74 -1.73
C ASP A 328 11.60 -1.65 -1.27
N THR A 329 12.19 -2.37 -2.21
CA THR A 329 13.30 -3.27 -1.93
C THR A 329 14.04 -3.68 -3.20
N GLY A 330 15.35 -3.86 -3.11
CA GLY A 330 16.09 -4.77 -3.97
C GLY A 330 15.92 -6.22 -3.50
N TYR A 331 16.36 -7.19 -4.30
CA TYR A 331 16.29 -8.59 -3.88
C TYR A 331 17.35 -8.91 -2.81
N CYS A 332 16.96 -9.66 -1.77
CA CYS A 332 17.85 -10.11 -0.69
C CYS A 332 17.37 -11.42 -0.06
N SER A 333 18.24 -12.10 0.68
CA SER A 333 17.93 -13.41 1.29
C SER A 333 16.88 -13.35 2.39
N SER A 334 16.56 -12.16 2.92
CA SER A 334 15.61 -12.02 4.02
C SER A 334 14.19 -12.44 3.65
N PHE A 335 13.81 -12.45 2.37
CA PHE A 335 12.48 -12.90 1.95
C PHE A 335 12.26 -14.38 2.25
N GLN A 336 13.31 -15.21 2.15
CA GLN A 336 13.25 -16.62 2.55
C GLN A 336 13.14 -16.78 4.07
N GLU A 337 13.79 -15.91 4.85
CA GLU A 337 13.63 -15.87 6.31
C GLU A 337 12.19 -15.54 6.69
N ILE A 338 11.60 -14.52 6.06
CA ILE A 338 10.20 -14.11 6.25
C ILE A 338 9.24 -15.24 5.87
N GLY A 339 9.42 -15.85 4.69
CA GLY A 339 8.58 -16.96 4.25
C GLY A 339 8.67 -18.19 5.15
N ARG A 340 9.86 -18.55 5.64
CA ARG A 340 10.02 -19.66 6.60
C ARG A 340 9.37 -19.37 7.95
N ARG A 341 9.40 -18.13 8.42
CA ARG A 341 8.93 -17.76 9.75
C ARG A 341 7.42 -17.51 9.79
N PHE A 342 6.88 -16.86 8.76
CA PHE A 342 5.52 -16.34 8.75
C PHE A 342 4.65 -16.87 7.61
N GLY A 343 5.25 -17.52 6.60
CA GLY A 343 4.52 -18.10 5.48
C GLY A 343 3.68 -19.33 5.87
N PRO A 344 2.81 -19.80 4.95
CA PRO A 344 2.47 -19.14 3.69
C PRO A 344 1.60 -17.89 3.90
N PHE A 345 1.78 -16.86 3.07
CA PHE A 345 0.93 -15.67 3.06
C PHE A 345 -0.23 -15.85 2.07
N ASP A 346 -1.41 -15.32 2.39
CA ASP A 346 -2.56 -15.36 1.48
C ASP A 346 -2.41 -14.34 0.35
N LEU A 347 -1.85 -13.16 0.66
CA LEU A 347 -1.57 -12.10 -0.31
C LEU A 347 -0.25 -11.40 0.03
N ALA A 348 0.54 -11.11 -1.00
CA ALA A 348 1.69 -10.23 -0.90
C ALA A 348 1.59 -9.04 -1.88
N ALA A 349 1.75 -7.82 -1.40
CA ALA A 349 1.90 -6.63 -2.23
C ALA A 349 3.39 -6.38 -2.51
N ILE A 350 3.81 -6.52 -3.78
CA ILE A 350 5.23 -6.56 -4.18
C ILE A 350 5.49 -5.55 -5.32
N PRO A 351 6.53 -4.70 -5.23
CA PRO A 351 6.85 -3.72 -6.25
C PRO A 351 7.31 -4.39 -7.55
N ILE A 352 6.93 -3.81 -8.68
CA ILE A 352 7.40 -4.25 -10.01
C ILE A 352 7.96 -3.10 -10.86
N GLY A 353 7.94 -1.86 -10.36
CA GLY A 353 8.40 -0.66 -11.06
C GLY A 353 9.65 -0.04 -10.44
N ALA A 354 10.18 1.00 -11.07
CA ALA A 354 11.37 1.75 -10.69
C ALA A 354 12.71 1.01 -10.81
N TYR A 355 12.82 0.07 -11.75
CA TYR A 355 13.96 -0.84 -11.84
C TYR A 355 14.99 -0.47 -12.92
N LYS A 356 14.72 0.47 -13.84
CA LYS A 356 15.71 0.86 -14.88
C LYS A 356 16.39 2.21 -14.61
N PRO A 357 17.72 2.31 -14.84
CA PRO A 357 18.62 1.27 -15.34
C PRO A 357 19.10 0.33 -14.22
N ARG A 358 19.28 -0.97 -14.53
CA ARG A 358 19.58 -2.00 -13.52
C ARG A 358 20.88 -1.76 -12.76
N ASP A 359 21.91 -1.22 -13.40
CA ASP A 359 23.19 -0.95 -12.74
C ASP A 359 23.09 0.12 -11.63
N VAL A 360 22.07 0.99 -11.70
CA VAL A 360 21.75 2.00 -10.69
C VAL A 360 20.72 1.48 -9.69
N MET A 361 19.67 0.80 -10.18
CA MET A 361 18.49 0.48 -9.38
C MET A 361 18.52 -0.87 -8.68
N GLN A 362 19.26 -1.88 -9.17
CA GLN A 362 19.17 -3.26 -8.66
C GLN A 362 19.44 -3.43 -7.16
N GLY A 363 20.24 -2.54 -6.56
CA GLY A 363 20.49 -2.58 -5.12
C GLY A 363 19.28 -2.21 -4.27
N GLN A 364 18.33 -1.45 -4.82
CA GLN A 364 17.25 -0.76 -4.09
C GLN A 364 15.85 -1.04 -4.65
N HIS A 365 15.74 -1.50 -5.90
CA HIS A 365 14.47 -1.86 -6.54
C HIS A 365 14.59 -3.16 -7.32
N VAL A 366 13.67 -4.08 -7.04
CA VAL A 366 13.49 -5.29 -7.83
C VAL A 366 12.93 -4.98 -9.21
N ASP A 367 13.35 -5.76 -10.19
CA ASP A 367 12.60 -5.86 -11.46
C ASP A 367 11.47 -6.90 -11.34
N PRO A 368 10.60 -7.04 -12.36
CA PRO A 368 9.49 -8.00 -12.29
C PRO A 368 9.91 -9.47 -12.18
N GLU A 369 11.14 -9.84 -12.57
CA GLU A 369 11.64 -11.20 -12.37
C GLU A 369 11.99 -11.45 -10.90
N GLU A 370 12.77 -10.55 -10.30
CA GLU A 370 13.08 -10.58 -8.87
C GLU A 370 11.82 -10.46 -8.00
N ALA A 371 10.79 -9.72 -8.44
CA ALA A 371 9.50 -9.65 -7.76
C ALA A 371 8.80 -11.02 -7.70
N VAL A 372 8.89 -11.83 -8.76
CA VAL A 372 8.37 -13.21 -8.75
C VAL A 372 9.19 -14.10 -7.82
N GLU A 373 10.49 -13.86 -7.69
CA GLU A 373 11.32 -14.57 -6.71
C GLU A 373 10.91 -14.23 -5.27
N ILE A 374 10.64 -12.96 -4.96
CA ILE A 374 10.07 -12.54 -3.67
C ILE A 374 8.76 -13.26 -3.41
N HIS A 375 7.84 -13.30 -4.39
CA HIS A 375 6.56 -14.01 -4.27
C HIS A 375 6.75 -15.47 -3.84
N GLN A 376 7.71 -16.17 -4.44
CA GLN A 376 8.03 -17.57 -4.10
C GLN A 376 8.70 -17.68 -2.73
N ASP A 377 9.67 -16.83 -2.43
CA ASP A 377 10.47 -16.89 -1.20
C ASP A 377 9.66 -16.58 0.05
N VAL A 378 8.74 -15.62 -0.02
CA VAL A 378 7.80 -15.35 1.07
C VAL A 378 6.68 -16.39 1.14
N GLN A 379 6.60 -17.32 0.18
CA GLN A 379 5.56 -18.35 0.10
C GLN A 379 4.15 -17.76 0.00
N ALA A 380 3.98 -16.71 -0.81
CA ALA A 380 2.67 -16.12 -1.04
C ALA A 380 1.82 -17.01 -1.96
N LYS A 381 0.55 -17.23 -1.60
CA LYS A 381 -0.42 -17.91 -2.46
C LYS A 381 -0.79 -17.04 -3.66
N ARG A 382 -0.95 -15.73 -3.41
CA ARG A 382 -1.23 -14.71 -4.42
C ARG A 382 -0.42 -13.46 -4.15
N SER A 383 -0.15 -12.67 -5.18
CA SER A 383 0.50 -11.36 -5.06
C SER A 383 -0.21 -10.31 -5.89
N VAL A 384 -0.19 -9.06 -5.42
CA VAL A 384 -0.64 -7.88 -6.15
C VAL A 384 0.54 -6.97 -6.45
N ALA A 385 0.64 -6.53 -7.70
CA ALA A 385 1.72 -5.66 -8.16
C ALA A 385 1.52 -4.21 -7.72
N ILE A 386 2.56 -3.60 -7.14
CA ILE A 386 2.58 -2.20 -6.68
C ILE A 386 3.78 -1.42 -7.27
N HIS A 387 3.92 -0.15 -6.88
CA HIS A 387 5.04 0.75 -7.24
C HIS A 387 5.16 1.13 -8.73
N TRP A 388 4.23 0.69 -9.57
CA TRP A 388 4.22 0.98 -11.01
C TRP A 388 2.99 1.83 -11.42
N GLY A 389 2.95 2.27 -12.67
CA GLY A 389 1.73 2.85 -13.25
C GLY A 389 1.29 4.21 -12.68
N THR A 390 2.08 4.86 -11.81
CA THR A 390 1.62 6.04 -11.05
C THR A 390 2.57 7.23 -11.12
N PHE A 391 3.85 7.02 -10.80
CA PHE A 391 4.92 8.02 -10.90
C PHE A 391 6.00 7.53 -11.86
N ALA A 392 6.63 8.45 -12.60
CA ALA A 392 7.83 8.14 -13.38
C ALA A 392 9.06 8.41 -12.50
N LEU A 393 9.50 7.38 -11.78
CA LEU A 393 10.63 7.45 -10.83
C LEU A 393 11.94 6.90 -11.40
N ALA A 394 11.86 6.24 -12.56
CA ALA A 394 12.94 5.57 -13.22
C ALA A 394 12.75 5.63 -14.74
N ASN A 395 13.58 4.89 -15.49
CA ASN A 395 13.67 5.01 -16.94
C ASN A 395 12.93 3.90 -17.70
N GLU A 396 12.26 2.94 -17.06
CA GLU A 396 11.46 1.95 -17.80
C GLU A 396 10.20 2.56 -18.44
N TYR A 397 9.79 2.00 -19.58
CA TYR A 397 8.53 2.36 -20.21
C TYR A 397 7.36 2.08 -19.27
N TYR A 398 6.41 3.02 -19.15
CA TYR A 398 5.41 2.99 -18.08
C TYR A 398 4.46 1.76 -18.08
N LEU A 399 4.31 1.05 -19.21
CA LEU A 399 3.55 -0.22 -19.31
C LEU A 399 4.44 -1.46 -19.44
N GLU A 400 5.77 -1.32 -19.38
CA GLU A 400 6.68 -2.46 -19.39
C GLU A 400 6.54 -3.37 -18.15
N PRO A 401 6.35 -2.85 -16.92
CA PRO A 401 6.33 -3.70 -15.72
C PRO A 401 5.33 -4.87 -15.77
N PRO A 402 4.03 -4.69 -16.12
CA PRO A 402 3.09 -5.80 -16.22
C PRO A 402 3.45 -6.82 -17.31
N VAL A 403 4.10 -6.38 -18.39
CA VAL A 403 4.51 -7.27 -19.49
C VAL A 403 5.60 -8.21 -18.98
N LEU A 404 6.66 -7.65 -18.39
CA LEU A 404 7.77 -8.44 -17.85
C LEU A 404 7.33 -9.32 -16.67
N LEU A 405 6.36 -8.88 -15.86
CA LEU A 405 5.78 -9.70 -14.81
C LEU A 405 5.16 -10.98 -15.39
N ARG A 406 4.31 -10.87 -16.42
CA ARG A 406 3.72 -12.05 -17.07
C ARG A 406 4.79 -12.97 -17.67
N GLU A 407 5.79 -12.40 -18.34
CA GLU A 407 6.90 -13.18 -18.90
C GLU A 407 7.70 -13.92 -17.80
N ALA A 408 7.92 -13.30 -16.65
CA ALA A 408 8.57 -13.93 -15.51
C ALA A 408 7.74 -15.08 -14.92
N LEU A 409 6.42 -14.90 -14.77
CA LEU A 409 5.51 -15.94 -14.31
C LEU A 409 5.49 -17.14 -15.28
N GLU A 410 5.38 -16.88 -16.58
CA GLU A 410 5.42 -17.93 -17.61
C GLU A 410 6.72 -18.73 -17.56
N ARG A 411 7.88 -18.05 -17.44
CA ARG A 411 9.19 -18.72 -17.33
C ARG A 411 9.32 -19.60 -16.09
N LYS A 412 8.73 -19.19 -14.96
CA LYS A 412 8.74 -19.95 -13.70
C LYS A 412 7.60 -20.98 -13.62
N GLY A 413 6.76 -21.09 -14.65
CA GLY A 413 5.63 -22.02 -14.70
C GLY A 413 4.51 -21.68 -13.71
N LEU A 414 4.39 -20.42 -13.31
CA LEU A 414 3.37 -19.92 -12.39
C LEU A 414 2.16 -19.41 -13.15
N LYS A 415 0.99 -19.49 -12.51
CA LYS A 415 -0.27 -18.99 -13.06
C LYS A 415 -0.31 -17.46 -13.01
N THR A 416 -0.86 -16.81 -14.02
CA THR A 416 -1.07 -15.35 -14.04
C THR A 416 -1.90 -14.85 -12.86
N GLU A 417 -2.79 -15.69 -12.33
CA GLU A 417 -3.64 -15.35 -11.19
C GLU A 417 -2.88 -15.40 -9.85
N SER A 418 -1.71 -16.02 -9.80
CA SER A 418 -0.86 -16.08 -8.60
C SER A 418 -0.10 -14.77 -8.36
N PHE A 419 0.10 -13.94 -9.37
CA PHE A 419 0.65 -12.60 -9.20
C PHE A 419 0.04 -11.67 -10.26
N PHE A 420 -0.93 -10.87 -9.83
CA PHE A 420 -1.78 -10.07 -10.71
C PHE A 420 -1.52 -8.58 -10.56
N THR A 421 -1.88 -7.83 -11.60
CA THR A 421 -2.00 -6.37 -11.57
C THR A 421 -3.46 -5.98 -11.38
N LEU A 422 -3.69 -4.81 -10.80
CA LEU A 422 -4.99 -4.17 -10.71
C LEU A 422 -4.96 -2.86 -11.50
N ASN A 423 -6.12 -2.36 -11.93
CA ASN A 423 -6.25 -0.96 -12.34
C ASN A 423 -6.29 -0.07 -11.09
N HIS A 424 -5.99 1.23 -11.25
CA HIS A 424 -6.10 2.19 -10.15
C HIS A 424 -7.54 2.24 -9.65
N GLY A 425 -7.76 1.99 -8.36
CA GLY A 425 -9.07 1.95 -7.71
C GLY A 425 -9.80 0.61 -7.82
N GLU A 426 -9.24 -0.37 -8.53
CA GLU A 426 -9.81 -1.72 -8.59
C GLU A 426 -9.66 -2.44 -7.24
N SER A 427 -10.67 -3.23 -6.91
CA SER A 427 -10.68 -4.11 -5.75
C SER A 427 -10.80 -5.56 -6.16
N ARG A 428 -10.14 -6.45 -5.42
CA ARG A 428 -10.25 -7.89 -5.61
C ARG A 428 -10.49 -8.58 -4.27
N LEU A 429 -11.46 -9.48 -4.23
CA LEU A 429 -11.67 -10.39 -3.11
C LEU A 429 -10.73 -11.59 -3.25
N ILE A 430 -10.01 -11.90 -2.17
CA ILE A 430 -9.14 -13.05 -2.03
C ILE A 430 -9.91 -14.08 -1.20
N ALA A 431 -10.68 -14.93 -1.88
CA ALA A 431 -11.46 -15.98 -1.24
C ALA A 431 -10.55 -16.97 -0.50
N ALA A 432 -11.00 -17.40 0.69
CA ALA A 432 -10.26 -18.30 1.58
C ALA A 432 -9.94 -19.68 0.95
N ASP A 433 -10.71 -20.13 -0.05
CA ASP A 433 -10.49 -21.40 -0.74
C ASP A 433 -10.80 -21.33 -2.24
N GLY A 434 -9.78 -21.50 -3.08
CA GLY A 434 -9.82 -22.19 -4.39
C GLY A 434 -10.82 -21.80 -5.50
N GLY A 435 -11.69 -20.81 -5.33
CA GLY A 435 -12.67 -20.42 -6.35
C GLY A 435 -12.78 -18.91 -6.43
N ASP A 436 -12.23 -18.33 -7.49
CA ASP A 436 -12.46 -16.93 -7.83
C ASP A 436 -13.96 -16.74 -8.09
N VAL A 437 -14.63 -15.97 -7.25
CA VAL A 437 -15.94 -15.38 -7.56
C VAL A 437 -15.64 -14.00 -8.11
N PHE A 438 -15.75 -13.85 -9.43
CA PHE A 438 -15.86 -12.55 -10.07
C PHE A 438 -17.32 -12.12 -9.91
N ASP A 439 -17.56 -11.04 -9.15
CA ASP A 439 -18.80 -10.26 -9.25
C ASP A 439 -18.56 -9.05 -10.15
#